data_AF-A0A9N8WFQ4-F1
#
_entry.id   AF-A0A9N8WFQ4-F1
#
_cell.length_a   1.000
_cell.length_b   1.000
_cell.length_c   1.000
_cell.angle_alpha   90.00
_cell.angle_beta   90.00
_cell.angle_gamma   90.00
#
_symmetry.space_group_name_H-M   'P 1'
#
loop_
_entity.id
_entity.type
_entity.pdbx_description
1 polymer ?
#
loop_
_entity_poly.entity_id
_entity_poly.type
_entity_poly.pdbx_seq_one_letter_code
_entity_poly.pdbx_strand_id
1 'polypeptide(L)'
;MTVSTIPIPQIIKIGVLIGAKGCNLKPIGEDTGTSIHVNTKVSPARNEIRIKWNSLPPSENRVNEARDQLDNLINKLLKRSNHSIVRNAQRVQRARKLESLNKLKEFN
;
A
#
# COMPACT_ATOMS: atom_id res chain seq x y z
N MET A 1 -6.95 -22.36 -13.85
CA MET A 1 -7.11 -21.02 -13.25
C MET A 1 -5.83 -20.69 -12.52
N THR A 2 -4.99 -19.80 -13.06
CA THR A 2 -3.73 -19.40 -12.40
C THR A 2 -4.05 -18.38 -11.31
N VAL A 3 -3.65 -18.68 -10.08
CA VAL A 3 -3.82 -17.81 -8.92
C VAL A 3 -2.44 -17.43 -8.41
N SER A 4 -2.16 -16.13 -8.34
CA SER A 4 -0.92 -15.61 -7.75
C SER A 4 -1.26 -14.87 -6.47
N THR A 5 -0.52 -15.16 -5.40
CA THR A 5 -0.71 -14.51 -4.11
C THR A 5 0.48 -13.61 -3.81
N ILE A 6 0.21 -12.39 -3.37
CA ILE A 6 1.23 -11.44 -2.90
C ILE A 6 0.92 -11.07 -1.45
N PRO A 7 1.88 -11.22 -0.53
CA PRO A 7 1.70 -10.79 0.85
C PRO A 7 1.59 -9.26 0.93
N ILE A 8 0.68 -8.76 1.78
CA ILE A 8 0.58 -7.33 2.06
C ILE A 8 1.46 -7.01 3.27
N PRO A 9 2.42 -6.06 3.16
CA PRO A 9 3.19 -5.62 4.32
C PRO A 9 2.27 -5.06 5.42
N GLN A 10 2.45 -5.48 6.67
CA GLN A 10 1.59 -5.09 7.79
C GLN A 10 1.54 -3.57 8.05
N ILE A 11 2.61 -2.84 7.67
CA ILE A 11 2.68 -1.39 7.79
C ILE A 11 1.70 -0.67 6.85
N ILE A 12 1.23 -1.33 5.79
CA ILE A 12 0.27 -0.76 4.83
C ILE A 12 -1.15 -1.10 5.28
N LYS A 13 -1.95 -0.07 5.53
CA LYS A 13 -3.38 -0.25 5.76
C LYS A 13 -4.07 -0.69 4.47
N ILE A 14 -4.94 -1.70 4.57
CA ILE A 14 -5.67 -2.27 3.43
C ILE A 14 -6.45 -1.20 2.65
N GLY A 15 -7.14 -0.28 3.35
CA GLY A 15 -7.87 0.80 2.68
C GLY A 15 -6.98 1.75 1.87
N VAL A 16 -5.71 1.93 2.28
CA VAL A 16 -4.72 2.73 1.53
C VAL A 16 -4.25 1.98 0.29
N LEU A 17 -4.07 0.66 0.39
CA LEU A 17 -3.73 -0.19 -0.75
C LEU A 17 -4.84 -0.19 -1.80
N ILE A 18 -6.09 -0.38 -1.38
CA ILE A 18 -7.27 -0.38 -2.28
C ILE A 18 -7.49 1.00 -2.91
N GLY A 19 -7.33 2.07 -2.11
CA GLY A 19 -7.65 3.44 -2.52
C GLY A 19 -9.16 3.71 -2.50
N ALA A 20 -9.54 4.99 -2.57
CA ALA A 20 -10.94 5.39 -2.58
C ALA A 20 -11.67 4.74 -3.78
N LYS A 21 -12.76 4.03 -3.52
CA LYS A 21 -13.53 3.27 -4.54
C LYS A 21 -12.69 2.28 -5.36
N GLY A 22 -11.56 1.79 -4.81
CA GLY A 22 -10.68 0.85 -5.51
C GLY A 22 -9.76 1.49 -6.56
N CYS A 23 -9.60 2.82 -6.54
CA CYS A 23 -8.86 3.56 -7.57
C CYS A 23 -7.39 3.15 -7.76
N ASN A 24 -6.78 2.46 -6.78
CA ASN A 24 -5.41 1.97 -6.93
C ASN A 24 -5.33 0.58 -7.55
N LEU A 25 -6.29 -0.31 -7.28
CA LEU A 25 -6.25 -1.71 -7.76
C LEU A 25 -7.05 -1.90 -9.06
N LYS A 26 -8.10 -1.10 -9.28
CA LYS A 26 -8.96 -1.18 -10.46
C LYS A 26 -8.17 -0.97 -11.77
N PRO A 27 -7.30 0.06 -11.90
CA PRO A 27 -6.53 0.25 -13.13
C PRO A 27 -5.61 -0.94 -13.43
N ILE A 28 -4.90 -1.46 -12.42
CA ILE A 28 -4.00 -2.62 -12.61
C ILE A 28 -4.78 -3.82 -13.17
N GLY A 29 -5.97 -4.10 -12.63
CA GLY A 29 -6.81 -5.19 -13.14
C GLY A 29 -7.38 -4.94 -14.55
N GLU A 30 -7.67 -3.69 -14.90
CA GLU A 30 -8.13 -3.30 -16.24
C GLU A 30 -7.00 -3.41 -17.27
N ASP A 31 -5.82 -2.85 -16.95
CA ASP A 31 -4.64 -2.80 -17.83
C ASP A 31 -4.11 -4.21 -18.13
N THR A 32 -4.09 -5.09 -17.13
CA THR A 32 -3.53 -6.44 -17.26
C THR A 32 -4.56 -7.50 -17.63
N GLY A 33 -5.85 -7.14 -17.71
CA GLY A 33 -6.94 -8.11 -17.89
C GLY A 33 -7.07 -9.09 -16.73
N THR A 34 -6.72 -8.67 -15.51
CA THR A 34 -6.80 -9.48 -14.29
C THR A 34 -7.88 -8.99 -13.32
N SER A 35 -8.21 -9.84 -12.35
CA SER A 35 -9.04 -9.53 -11.20
C SER A 35 -8.19 -9.57 -9.95
N ILE A 36 -7.97 -8.42 -9.34
CA ILE A 36 -7.20 -8.31 -8.10
C ILE A 36 -8.20 -8.19 -6.95
N HIS A 37 -8.09 -9.09 -5.98
CA HIS A 37 -8.92 -9.12 -4.78
C HIS A 37 -8.04 -9.08 -3.54
N VAL A 38 -8.46 -8.33 -2.52
CA VAL A 38 -7.77 -8.33 -1.23
C VAL A 38 -8.52 -9.25 -0.29
N ASN A 39 -7.90 -10.37 0.09
CA ASN A 39 -8.49 -11.26 1.08
C ASN A 39 -8.18 -10.75 2.49
N THR A 40 -9.18 -10.14 3.11
CA THR A 40 -9.12 -9.63 4.49
C THR A 40 -9.61 -10.65 5.52
N LYS A 41 -10.10 -11.82 5.08
CA LYS A 41 -10.60 -12.88 5.98
C LYS A 41 -9.46 -13.73 6.55
N VAL A 42 -8.26 -13.64 5.96
CA VAL A 42 -7.04 -14.31 6.43
C VAL A 42 -6.15 -13.36 7.21
N SER A 43 -5.46 -13.87 8.24
CA SER A 43 -4.47 -13.13 9.01
C SER A 43 -3.08 -13.75 8.82
N PRO A 44 -2.08 -13.00 8.31
CA PRO A 44 -2.17 -11.63 7.80
C PRO A 44 -2.93 -11.54 6.46
N ALA A 45 -3.53 -10.38 6.18
CA ALA A 45 -4.24 -10.13 4.93
C ALA A 45 -3.31 -10.27 3.71
N ARG A 46 -3.84 -10.79 2.59
CA ARG A 46 -3.06 -11.04 1.35
C ARG A 46 -3.80 -10.52 0.12
N ASN A 47 -3.04 -10.12 -0.90
CA ASN A 47 -3.59 -9.88 -2.23
C ASN A 47 -3.70 -11.20 -2.98
N GLU A 48 -4.90 -11.49 -3.47
CA GLU A 48 -5.16 -12.58 -4.40
C GLU A 48 -5.34 -11.99 -5.81
N ILE A 49 -4.42 -12.31 -6.71
CA ILE A 49 -4.52 -11.99 -8.13
C ILE A 49 -5.10 -13.21 -8.84
N ARG A 50 -6.21 -13.01 -9.54
CA ARG A 50 -6.90 -14.03 -10.34
C ARG A 50 -7.02 -13.54 -11.77
N ILE A 51 -6.76 -14.37 -12.77
CA ILE A 51 -7.00 -13.99 -14.18
C ILE A 51 -8.51 -13.86 -14.42
N LYS A 52 -8.96 -12.80 -15.09
CA LYS A 52 -10.35 -12.73 -15.59
C LYS A 52 -10.45 -13.59 -16.85
N TRP A 53 -11.35 -14.57 -16.82
CA TRP A 53 -11.57 -15.51 -17.93
C TRP A 53 -12.05 -14.82 -19.23
N ASN A 54 -12.60 -13.61 -19.15
CA ASN A 54 -13.38 -13.00 -20.22
C ASN A 54 -12.64 -11.96 -21.08
N SER A 55 -11.31 -11.87 -21.02
CA SER A 55 -10.58 -10.94 -21.89
C SER A 55 -9.30 -11.58 -22.39
N LEU A 56 -9.32 -12.09 -23.63
CA LEU A 56 -8.18 -12.59 -24.41
C LEU A 56 -7.54 -13.90 -23.87
N PRO A 57 -6.79 -14.65 -24.71
CA PRO A 57 -6.20 -15.93 -24.31
C PRO A 57 -5.37 -15.80 -23.02
N PRO A 58 -5.51 -16.75 -22.09
CA PRO A 58 -4.75 -16.72 -20.84
C PRO A 58 -3.26 -16.85 -21.17
N SER A 59 -2.50 -15.77 -20.92
CA SER A 59 -1.04 -15.81 -20.93
C SER A 59 -0.52 -15.60 -19.51
N GLU A 60 0.42 -16.45 -19.10
CA GLU A 60 1.10 -16.36 -17.81
C GLU A 60 1.77 -14.97 -17.61
N ASN A 61 2.18 -14.34 -18.72
CA ASN A 61 2.73 -12.99 -18.75
C ASN A 61 1.84 -11.93 -18.08
N ARG A 62 0.51 -12.06 -18.16
CA ARG A 62 -0.41 -11.06 -17.56
C ARG A 62 -0.46 -11.12 -16.05
N VAL A 63 -0.33 -12.32 -15.48
CA VAL A 63 -0.26 -12.47 -14.01
C VAL A 63 1.05 -11.88 -13.50
N ASN A 64 2.14 -12.09 -14.22
CA ASN A 64 3.44 -11.50 -13.88
C ASN A 64 3.40 -9.98 -14.02
N GLU A 65 2.81 -9.44 -15.08
CA GLU A 65 2.66 -7.99 -15.24
C GLU A 65 1.79 -7.38 -14.12
N ALA A 66 0.66 -8.01 -13.78
CA ALA A 66 -0.17 -7.58 -12.66
C ALA A 66 0.57 -7.66 -11.32
N ARG A 67 1.42 -8.67 -11.15
CA ARG A 67 2.27 -8.84 -9.98
C ARG A 67 3.29 -7.71 -9.87
N ASP A 68 4.00 -7.40 -10.96
CA ASP A 68 5.00 -6.34 -10.99
C ASP A 68 4.39 -4.96 -10.74
N GLN A 69 3.23 -4.67 -11.34
CA GLN A 69 2.50 -3.43 -11.10
C GLN A 69 2.02 -3.32 -9.63
N LEU A 70 1.56 -4.42 -9.03
CA LEU A 70 1.13 -4.44 -7.64
C LEU A 70 2.31 -4.30 -6.67
N ASP A 71 3.45 -4.94 -6.95
CA ASP A 71 4.68 -4.79 -6.17
C ASP A 71 5.20 -3.34 -6.24
N ASN A 72 5.14 -2.71 -7.41
CA ASN A 72 5.48 -1.29 -7.58
C ASN A 72 4.57 -0.37 -6.76
N LEU A 73 3.26 -0.64 -6.73
CA LEU A 73 2.31 0.09 -5.89
C LEU A 73 2.65 -0.07 -4.41
N ILE A 74 2.88 -1.30 -3.94
CA ILE A 74 3.27 -1.60 -2.55
C ILE A 74 4.55 -0.84 -2.19
N ASN A 75 5.58 -0.90 -3.02
CA ASN A 75 6.85 -0.19 -2.80
C ASN A 75 6.67 1.33 -2.73
N LYS A 76 5.80 1.90 -3.58
CA LYS A 76 5.46 3.33 -3.55
C LYS A 76 4.76 3.72 -2.24
N LEU A 77 3.86 2.88 -1.74
CA LEU A 77 3.18 3.09 -0.46
C LEU A 77 4.13 2.97 0.74
N LEU A 78 5.06 2.00 0.73
CA LEU A 78 6.10 1.87 1.76
C LEU A 78 6.96 3.14 1.86
N LYS A 79 7.44 3.65 0.71
CA LYS A 79 8.24 4.88 0.66
C LYS A 79 7.48 6.08 1.23
N ARG A 80 6.19 6.22 0.91
CA ARG A 80 5.33 7.29 1.44
C ARG A 80 5.13 7.18 2.95
N SER A 81 4.92 5.97 3.47
CA SER A 81 4.76 5.72 4.90
C SER A 81 6.04 6.06 5.67
N ASN A 82 7.21 5.60 5.20
CA ASN A 82 8.49 5.89 5.84
C ASN A 82 8.79 7.38 5.88
N HIS A 83 8.58 8.10 4.78
CA HIS A 83 8.77 9.55 4.73
C HIS A 83 7.82 10.28 5.70
N SER A 84 6.59 9.79 5.86
CA SER A 84 5.61 10.39 6.77
C SER A 84 6.00 10.17 8.24
N ILE A 85 6.50 8.98 8.59
CA ILE A 85 6.98 8.65 9.94
C ILE A 85 8.14 9.57 10.33
N VAL A 86 9.14 9.70 9.45
CA VAL A 86 10.31 10.57 9.69
C VAL A 86 9.89 12.03 9.89
N ARG A 87 9.02 12.55 9.02
CA ARG A 87 8.52 13.93 9.11
C ARG A 87 7.75 14.17 10.41
N ASN A 88 6.92 13.23 10.84
CA ASN A 88 6.16 13.35 12.09
C ASN A 88 7.07 13.33 13.32
N ALA A 89 8.08 12.45 13.35
CA ALA A 89 9.07 12.40 14.44
C ALA A 89 9.79 13.75 14.62
N GLN A 90 10.20 14.39 13.52
CA GLN A 90 10.84 15.71 13.55
C GLN A 90 9.91 16.80 14.11
N ARG A 91 8.62 16.79 13.75
CA ARG A 91 7.64 17.75 14.27
C ARG A 91 7.44 17.59 15.77
N VAL A 92 7.34 16.36 16.26
CA VAL A 92 7.20 16.06 17.69
C VAL A 92 8.44 16.52 18.48
N GLN A 93 9.64 16.24 17.98
CA GLN A 93 10.89 16.71 18.61
C GLN A 93 10.96 18.24 18.69
N ARG A 94 10.58 18.94 17.61
CA ARG A 94 10.55 20.41 17.60
C ARG A 94 9.54 20.99 18.59
N ALA A 95 8.33 20.43 18.65
CA ALA A 95 7.30 20.85 19.59
C ALA A 95 7.76 20.70 21.05
N ARG A 96 8.36 19.55 21.39
CA ARG A 96 8.92 19.31 22.73
C ARG A 96 10.03 20.30 23.08
N LYS A 97 10.96 20.56 22.15
CA LYS A 97 12.04 21.54 22.36
C LYS A 97 11.49 22.95 22.63
N LEU A 98 10.46 23.37 21.88
CA LEU A 98 9.82 24.66 22.08
C LEU A 98 9.13 24.74 23.45
N GLU A 99 8.45 23.68 23.88
CA GLU A 99 7.82 23.61 25.21
C GLU A 99 8.86 23.72 26.33
N SER A 100 10.00 23.02 26.21
CA SER A 100 11.10 23.14 27.18
C SER A 100 11.68 24.55 27.23
N LEU A 101 11.85 25.21 26.07
CA LEU A 101 12.33 26.58 25.99
C LEU A 101 11.36 27.58 26.62
N ASN A 102 10.05 27.40 26.42
CA ASN A 102 9.03 28.25 27.02
C ASN A 102 9.02 28.09 28.54
N LYS A 103 9.11 26.86 29.07
CA LYS A 103 9.23 26.64 30.53
C LYS A 103 10.44 27.36 31.12
N LEU A 104 11.60 27.32 30.47
CA LEU A 104 12.81 28.01 30.94
C LEU A 104 12.67 29.54 30.96
N LYS A 105 11.81 30.12 30.13
CA LYS A 105 11.52 31.56 30.13
C LYS A 105 10.60 31.99 31.26
N GLU A 106 9.77 31.10 31.79
CA GLU A 106 8.84 31.40 32.90
C GLU A 106 9.56 31.46 34.26
N PHE A 107 10.81 30.99 34.35
CA PHE A 107 11.61 30.97 35.57
C PHE A 107 12.71 32.06 35.62
N ASN A 108 12.80 32.93 34.61
CA ASN A 108 13.71 34.09 34.57
C ASN A 108 12.90 35.38 34.51
#